data_AF-A0A1X6Y4B4-F1
#
_entry.id   AF-A0A1X6Y4B4-F1
#
_cell.length_a   1.000
_cell.length_b   1.000
_cell.length_c   1.000
_cell.angle_alpha   90.00
_cell.angle_beta   90.00
_cell.angle_gamma   90.00
#
_symmetry.space_group_name_H-M   'P 1'
#
loop_
_entity.id
_entity.type
_entity.pdbx_description
1 polymer ?
#
loop_
_entity_poly.entity_id
_entity_poly.type
_entity_poly.pdbx_seq_one_letter_code
_entity_poly.pdbx_strand_id
1 'polypeptide(L)'
;MFPLRDHNPSGRTAYVTYLLIAANVLVFFSYVGLMGDPQAINAFFGSYAMIPARVSSGDGAATLLTSMFLHGGFMHLAGNMLFLWIFGDNLEDEMGHLGFLGFYLASGLGAGLAHLISAPDSVVPTVGASGAIAGVMGGYLLLYPRAKVDILIIIIFFFKVIPVPAWLMLGFWFVTQLFNGVGADPTTGGVAYWAHAGGFVIGLVLTLPVFFKRGGPRYWNVNHGRPPNPEAQYSFTRSSVPRVARGQRKRRDSAPGPAAPRPGRSVIPRAGRSRRKPPSDPWV
;
A
#
# COMPACT_ATOMS: atom_id res chain seq x y z
N MET A 1 -3.79 0.38 10.92
CA MET A 1 -3.73 -1.04 10.50
C MET A 1 -2.57 -1.16 9.53
N PHE A 2 -1.59 -2.03 9.79
CA PHE A 2 -0.44 -2.22 8.89
C PHE A 2 -0.63 -3.50 8.08
N PRO A 3 -1.01 -3.43 6.79
CA PRO A 3 -1.04 -4.62 5.96
C PRO A 3 0.38 -5.12 5.74
N LEU A 4 0.59 -6.42 5.86
CA LEU A 4 1.89 -7.05 5.64
C LEU A 4 1.97 -7.73 4.27
N ARG A 5 0.85 -8.33 3.83
CA ARG A 5 0.79 -9.12 2.62
C ARG A 5 -0.63 -9.48 2.22
N ASP A 6 -0.82 -9.77 0.94
CA ASP A 6 -1.96 -10.49 0.39
C ASP A 6 -1.68 -12.01 0.32
N HIS A 7 -2.73 -12.84 0.23
CA HIS A 7 -2.61 -14.30 0.17
C HIS A 7 -2.58 -14.86 -1.27
N ASN A 8 -2.86 -14.02 -2.28
CA ASN A 8 -3.12 -14.43 -3.65
C ASN A 8 -2.34 -13.52 -4.64
N PRO A 9 -1.00 -13.69 -4.70
CA PRO A 9 -0.12 -12.79 -5.47
C PRO A 9 -0.41 -12.88 -6.98
N SER A 10 -0.02 -11.83 -7.72
CA SER A 10 -0.22 -11.74 -9.17
C SER A 10 0.37 -12.94 -9.96
N GLY A 11 -0.29 -13.30 -11.07
CA GLY A 11 0.22 -14.29 -12.03
C GLY A 11 1.32 -13.73 -12.93
N ARG A 12 1.31 -12.40 -13.15
CA ARG A 12 2.30 -11.64 -13.93
C ARG A 12 3.25 -10.83 -13.03
N THR A 13 4.49 -10.65 -13.48
CA THR A 13 5.43 -9.71 -12.84
C THR A 13 4.93 -8.27 -12.94
N ALA A 14 4.77 -7.58 -11.81
CA ALA A 14 4.24 -6.22 -11.72
C ALA A 14 5.30 -5.14 -12.02
N TYR A 15 5.75 -5.06 -13.27
CA TYR A 15 6.80 -4.12 -13.69
C TYR A 15 6.46 -2.66 -13.41
N VAL A 16 5.23 -2.24 -13.69
CA VAL A 16 4.81 -0.84 -13.51
C VAL A 16 4.75 -0.50 -12.03
N THR A 17 4.24 -1.39 -11.19
CA THR A 17 4.26 -1.25 -9.74
C THR A 17 5.69 -1.06 -9.24
N TYR A 18 6.64 -1.87 -9.70
CA TYR A 18 8.05 -1.74 -9.32
C TYR A 18 8.68 -0.44 -9.83
N LEU A 19 8.36 -0.02 -11.06
CA LEU A 19 8.85 1.24 -11.62
C LEU A 19 8.30 2.45 -10.86
N LEU A 20 7.01 2.44 -10.50
CA LEU A 20 6.39 3.48 -9.68
C LEU A 20 7.06 3.54 -8.30
N ILE A 21 7.29 2.39 -7.66
CA ILE A 21 8.01 2.33 -6.38
C ILE A 21 9.42 2.92 -6.53
N ALA A 22 10.17 2.49 -7.55
CA ALA A 22 11.51 3.00 -7.81
C ALA A 22 11.52 4.51 -8.08
N ALA A 23 10.57 5.02 -8.86
CA ALA A 23 10.44 6.45 -9.16
C ALA A 23 10.19 7.27 -7.88
N ASN A 24 9.25 6.83 -7.02
CA ASN A 24 8.97 7.50 -5.75
C ASN A 24 10.20 7.51 -4.83
N VAL A 25 10.92 6.40 -4.75
CA VAL A 25 12.15 6.28 -3.96
C VAL A 25 13.24 7.21 -4.49
N LEU A 26 13.49 7.20 -5.80
CA LEU A 26 14.51 8.04 -6.43
C LEU A 26 14.20 9.54 -6.27
N VAL A 27 12.93 9.93 -6.49
CA VAL A 27 12.48 11.31 -6.28
C VAL A 27 12.68 11.69 -4.81
N PHE A 28 12.28 10.85 -3.85
CA PHE A 28 12.50 11.14 -2.43
C PHE A 28 13.99 11.37 -2.09
N PHE A 29 14.87 10.49 -2.56
CA PHE A 29 16.31 10.63 -2.30
C PHE A 29 16.94 11.84 -2.98
N SER A 30 16.34 12.38 -4.06
CA SER A 30 16.83 13.58 -4.73
C SER A 30 16.74 14.84 -3.86
N TYR A 31 15.77 14.91 -2.93
CA TYR A 31 15.55 16.10 -2.10
C TYR A 31 15.56 15.82 -0.59
N VAL A 32 15.73 14.56 -0.14
CA VAL A 32 15.75 14.24 1.29
C VAL A 32 16.81 15.03 2.06
N GLY A 33 17.93 15.40 1.42
CA GLY A 33 18.96 16.26 2.00
C GLY A 33 18.46 17.68 2.33
N LEU A 34 17.42 18.16 1.66
CA LEU A 34 16.80 19.47 1.91
C LEU A 34 15.90 19.45 3.16
N MET A 35 15.45 18.28 3.63
CA MET A 35 14.50 18.19 4.76
C MET A 35 15.05 18.73 6.08
N GLY A 36 16.37 18.84 6.23
CA GLY A 36 17.02 19.46 7.38
C GLY A 36 17.02 21.00 7.36
N ASP A 37 16.67 21.61 6.23
CA ASP A 37 16.63 23.05 6.03
C ASP A 37 15.19 23.47 5.67
N PRO A 38 14.44 24.09 6.62
CA PRO A 38 13.06 24.50 6.42
C PRO A 38 12.87 25.43 5.21
N GLN A 39 13.81 26.32 4.94
CA GLN A 39 13.73 27.27 3.85
C GLN A 39 13.91 26.54 2.50
N ALA A 40 14.91 25.67 2.41
CA ALA A 40 15.17 24.90 1.20
C ALA A 40 14.04 23.91 0.86
N ILE A 41 13.51 23.18 1.86
CA ILE A 41 12.41 22.24 1.62
C ILE A 41 11.11 22.96 1.24
N ASN A 42 10.83 24.12 1.85
CA ASN A 42 9.65 24.93 1.51
C ASN A 42 9.75 25.50 0.09
N ALA A 43 10.94 25.93 -0.35
CA ALA A 43 11.14 26.37 -1.73
C ALA A 43 10.96 25.21 -2.73
N PHE A 44 11.47 24.03 -2.40
CA PHE A 44 11.30 22.83 -3.22
C PHE A 44 9.83 22.41 -3.33
N PHE A 45 9.11 22.32 -2.20
CA PHE A 45 7.67 22.04 -2.20
C PHE A 45 6.86 23.15 -2.86
N GLY A 46 7.23 24.42 -2.71
CA GLY A 46 6.61 25.52 -3.44
C GLY A 46 6.67 25.36 -4.96
N SER A 47 7.65 24.61 -5.47
CA SER A 47 7.83 24.36 -6.90
C SER A 47 7.12 23.10 -7.40
N TYR A 48 7.09 22.03 -6.60
CA TYR A 48 6.69 20.69 -7.05
C TYR A 48 5.52 20.06 -6.30
N ALA A 49 5.16 20.56 -5.11
CA ALA A 49 4.00 20.09 -4.37
C ALA A 49 2.74 20.80 -4.84
N MET A 50 1.60 20.13 -4.70
CA MET A 50 0.32 20.72 -5.10
C MET A 50 -0.13 21.67 -3.99
N ILE A 51 -0.24 22.96 -4.32
CA ILE A 51 -0.78 23.97 -3.41
C ILE A 51 -2.17 24.35 -3.95
N PRO A 52 -3.27 24.00 -3.24
CA PRO A 52 -4.62 24.24 -3.74
C PRO A 52 -4.87 25.67 -4.22
N ALA A 53 -4.50 26.68 -3.42
CA ALA A 53 -4.66 28.09 -3.79
C ALA A 53 -3.93 28.48 -5.09
N ARG A 54 -2.78 27.86 -5.36
CA ARG A 54 -1.99 28.10 -6.57
C ARG A 54 -2.65 27.47 -7.80
N VAL A 55 -3.13 26.24 -7.66
CA VAL A 55 -3.85 25.55 -8.74
C VAL A 55 -5.19 26.23 -9.04
N SER A 56 -5.91 26.68 -8.01
CA SER A 56 -7.17 27.43 -8.15
C SER A 56 -6.99 28.74 -8.91
N SER A 57 -5.85 29.41 -8.79
CA SER A 57 -5.55 30.66 -9.51
C SER A 57 -5.04 30.43 -10.94
N GLY A 58 -4.97 29.18 -11.40
CA GLY A 58 -4.57 28.83 -12.76
C GLY A 58 -3.07 28.59 -12.95
N ASP A 59 -2.28 28.63 -11.88
CA ASP A 59 -0.85 28.32 -11.91
C ASP A 59 -0.56 26.92 -11.33
N GLY A 60 0.58 26.32 -11.67
CA GLY A 60 1.04 25.10 -11.02
C GLY A 60 0.20 23.85 -11.35
N ALA A 61 -0.54 23.80 -12.46
CA ALA A 61 -1.31 22.60 -12.87
C ALA A 61 -0.43 21.33 -12.95
N ALA A 62 0.85 21.48 -13.36
CA ALA A 62 1.81 20.39 -13.37
C ALA A 62 2.07 19.78 -11.98
N THR A 63 1.84 20.54 -10.91
CA THR A 63 2.02 20.08 -9.53
C THR A 63 1.00 19.03 -9.11
N LEU A 64 -0.16 18.92 -9.79
CA LEU A 64 -1.08 17.80 -9.60
C LEU A 64 -0.40 16.46 -9.91
N LEU A 65 0.50 16.44 -10.89
CA LEU A 65 1.24 15.24 -11.26
C LEU A 65 2.50 15.08 -10.42
N THR A 66 3.31 16.12 -10.26
CA THR A 66 4.60 15.99 -9.55
C THR A 66 4.41 15.72 -8.07
N SER A 67 3.35 16.25 -7.44
CA SER A 67 3.05 16.02 -6.02
C SER A 67 2.80 14.54 -5.70
N MET A 68 2.34 13.74 -6.67
CA MET A 68 2.14 12.30 -6.54
C MET A 68 3.43 11.54 -6.24
N PHE A 69 4.60 12.12 -6.52
CA PHE A 69 5.90 11.49 -6.32
C PHE A 69 6.69 12.07 -5.12
N LEU A 70 6.13 13.08 -4.47
CA LEU A 70 6.73 13.72 -3.29
C LEU A 70 6.22 13.07 -2.00
N HIS A 71 7.05 13.10 -0.96
CA HIS A 71 6.74 12.55 0.36
C HIS A 71 7.29 13.44 1.48
N GLY A 72 6.48 13.65 2.52
CA GLY A 72 6.85 14.46 3.69
C GLY A 72 7.83 13.80 4.68
N GLY A 73 8.30 12.57 4.41
CA GLY A 73 9.29 11.88 5.25
C GLY A 73 9.38 10.38 5.01
N PHE A 74 10.32 9.72 5.68
CA PHE A 74 10.59 8.28 5.50
C PHE A 74 9.39 7.39 5.79
N MET A 75 8.66 7.64 6.89
CA MET A 75 7.48 6.83 7.23
C MET A 75 6.33 7.03 6.24
N HIS A 76 6.19 8.24 5.69
CA HIS A 76 5.21 8.53 4.65
C HIS A 76 5.54 7.76 3.36
N LEU A 77 6.81 7.79 2.92
CA LEU A 77 7.27 7.00 1.76
C LEU A 77 7.10 5.49 2.01
N ALA A 78 7.62 4.98 3.12
CA ALA A 78 7.57 3.55 3.43
C ALA A 78 6.13 3.02 3.48
N GLY A 79 5.20 3.78 4.08
CA GLY A 79 3.78 3.46 4.09
C GLY A 79 3.19 3.38 2.68
N ASN A 80 3.41 4.38 1.85
CA ASN A 80 2.90 4.37 0.47
C ASN A 80 3.47 3.20 -0.35
N MET A 81 4.78 2.96 -0.28
CA MET A 81 5.41 1.89 -1.05
C MET A 81 4.91 0.50 -0.60
N LEU A 82 4.67 0.32 0.70
CA LEU A 82 4.09 -0.91 1.24
C LEU A 82 2.68 -1.16 0.70
N PHE A 83 1.81 -0.15 0.73
CA PHE A 83 0.44 -0.30 0.21
C PHE A 83 0.43 -0.51 -1.30
N LEU A 84 1.25 0.24 -2.04
CA LEU A 84 1.39 0.05 -3.49
C LEU A 84 1.91 -1.34 -3.83
N TRP A 85 2.85 -1.87 -3.05
CA TRP A 85 3.38 -3.22 -3.24
C TRP A 85 2.34 -4.32 -2.96
N ILE A 86 1.50 -4.15 -1.93
CA ILE A 86 0.51 -5.17 -1.52
C ILE A 86 -0.70 -5.22 -2.45
N PHE A 87 -1.12 -4.08 -3.00
CA PHE A 87 -2.36 -4.00 -3.79
C PHE A 87 -2.11 -3.78 -5.28
N GLY A 88 -0.98 -3.20 -5.66
CA GLY A 88 -0.71 -2.77 -7.03
C GLY A 88 -0.49 -3.94 -8.00
N ASP A 89 0.14 -5.02 -7.55
CA ASP A 89 0.46 -6.17 -8.40
C ASP A 89 -0.80 -6.89 -8.90
N ASN A 90 -1.80 -7.13 -8.05
CA ASN A 90 -3.08 -7.71 -8.45
C ASN A 90 -3.83 -6.82 -9.45
N LEU A 91 -3.83 -5.50 -9.27
CA LEU A 91 -4.46 -4.59 -10.21
C LEU A 91 -3.72 -4.54 -11.55
N GLU A 92 -2.39 -4.56 -11.52
CA GLU A 92 -1.56 -4.61 -12.72
C GLU A 92 -1.76 -5.91 -13.51
N ASP A 93 -1.97 -7.02 -12.81
CA ASP A 93 -2.30 -8.32 -13.42
C ASP A 93 -3.65 -8.26 -14.16
N GLU A 94 -4.65 -7.62 -13.56
CA GLU A 94 -5.99 -7.51 -14.15
C GLU A 94 -6.10 -6.50 -15.29
N MET A 95 -5.43 -5.36 -15.15
CA MET A 95 -5.51 -4.24 -16.11
C MET A 95 -4.43 -4.32 -17.20
N GLY A 96 -3.37 -5.10 -16.97
CA GLY A 96 -2.13 -5.04 -17.73
C GLY A 96 -1.30 -3.80 -17.42
N HIS A 97 -0.03 -3.80 -17.84
CA HIS A 97 0.95 -2.77 -17.50
C HIS A 97 0.49 -1.33 -17.84
N LEU A 98 0.15 -1.07 -19.10
CA LEU A 98 -0.22 0.27 -19.55
C LEU A 98 -1.57 0.71 -19.00
N GLY A 99 -2.52 -0.21 -18.87
CA GLY A 99 -3.82 0.04 -18.26
C GLY A 99 -3.67 0.46 -16.80
N PHE A 100 -2.84 -0.25 -16.04
CA PHE A 100 -2.55 0.07 -14.65
C PHE A 100 -1.80 1.39 -14.49
N LEU A 101 -0.83 1.71 -15.37
CA LEU A 101 -0.15 2.99 -15.33
C LEU A 101 -1.13 4.16 -15.54
N GLY A 102 -1.98 4.07 -16.57
CA GLY A 102 -3.01 5.08 -16.83
C GLY A 102 -4.00 5.21 -15.68
N PHE A 103 -4.44 4.08 -15.13
CA PHE A 103 -5.30 4.03 -13.95
C PHE A 103 -4.68 4.69 -12.71
N TYR A 104 -3.41 4.40 -12.42
CA TYR A 104 -2.69 4.96 -11.26
C TYR A 104 -2.56 6.48 -11.39
N LEU A 105 -2.15 6.97 -12.57
CA LEU A 105 -2.01 8.39 -12.84
C LEU A 105 -3.36 9.12 -12.78
N ALA A 106 -4.40 8.58 -13.43
CA ALA A 106 -5.74 9.15 -13.40
C ALA A 106 -6.34 9.19 -11.98
N SER A 107 -6.12 8.13 -11.19
CA SER A 107 -6.56 8.09 -9.79
C SER A 107 -5.85 9.14 -8.92
N GLY A 108 -4.53 9.32 -9.11
CA GLY A 108 -3.78 10.35 -8.40
C GLY A 108 -4.17 11.77 -8.77
N LEU A 109 -4.33 12.05 -10.07
CA LEU A 109 -4.81 13.35 -10.55
C LEU A 109 -6.22 13.64 -10.03
N GLY A 110 -7.13 12.66 -10.12
CA GLY A 110 -8.49 12.79 -9.58
C GLY A 110 -8.51 12.99 -8.07
N ALA A 111 -7.64 12.30 -7.32
CA ALA A 111 -7.47 12.52 -5.88
C ALA A 111 -6.99 13.94 -5.57
N GLY A 112 -6.02 14.45 -6.32
CA GLY A 112 -5.54 15.82 -6.21
C GLY A 112 -6.65 16.85 -6.47
N LEU A 113 -7.45 16.62 -7.51
CA LEU A 113 -8.61 17.47 -7.82
C LEU A 113 -9.70 17.39 -6.73
N ALA A 114 -9.99 16.21 -6.18
CA ALA A 114 -10.93 16.07 -5.08
C ALA A 114 -10.48 16.86 -3.85
N HIS A 115 -9.17 16.84 -3.55
CA HIS A 115 -8.63 17.64 -2.45
C HIS A 115 -8.65 19.14 -2.74
N LEU A 116 -8.29 19.55 -3.96
CA LEU A 116 -8.39 20.92 -4.43
C LEU A 116 -9.80 21.48 -4.24
N ILE A 117 -10.82 20.74 -4.68
CA ILE A 117 -12.24 21.14 -4.53
C ILE A 117 -12.64 21.27 -3.06
N SER A 118 -12.08 20.44 -2.18
CA SER A 118 -12.40 20.48 -0.74
C SER A 118 -11.83 21.70 -0.02
N ALA A 119 -10.73 22.27 -0.50
CA ALA A 119 -10.01 23.36 0.14
C ALA A 119 -9.27 24.26 -0.88
N PRO A 120 -10.00 24.94 -1.79
CA PRO A 120 -9.41 25.61 -2.94
C PRO A 120 -8.48 26.77 -2.57
N ASP A 121 -8.69 27.39 -1.40
CA ASP A 121 -7.89 28.52 -0.90
C ASP A 121 -6.73 28.08 0.01
N SER A 122 -6.53 26.77 0.21
CA SER A 122 -5.47 26.29 1.08
C SER A 122 -4.09 26.55 0.48
N VAL A 123 -3.22 27.16 1.28
CA VAL A 123 -1.80 27.40 0.95
C VAL A 123 -0.89 26.26 1.41
N VAL A 124 -1.48 25.20 1.99
CA VAL A 124 -0.74 24.05 2.51
C VAL A 124 -0.27 23.16 1.34
N PRO A 125 1.04 22.91 1.20
CA PRO A 125 1.54 21.99 0.20
C PRO A 125 1.05 20.55 0.44
N THR A 126 0.45 19.96 -0.57
CA THR A 126 0.02 18.56 -0.61
C THR A 126 1.04 17.72 -1.37
N VAL A 127 1.50 16.64 -0.75
CA VAL A 127 2.46 15.68 -1.32
C VAL A 127 2.01 14.26 -1.01
N GLY A 128 2.27 13.32 -1.91
CA GLY A 128 2.10 11.90 -1.63
C GLY A 128 1.50 11.11 -2.78
N ALA A 129 2.02 9.90 -2.97
CA ALA A 129 1.41 8.87 -3.81
C ALA A 129 0.06 8.36 -3.27
N SER A 130 -0.28 8.70 -2.03
CA SER A 130 -1.38 8.09 -1.26
C SER A 130 -2.76 8.27 -1.91
N GLY A 131 -3.00 9.35 -2.65
CA GLY A 131 -4.25 9.54 -3.42
C GLY A 131 -4.41 8.51 -4.54
N ALA A 132 -3.35 8.27 -5.31
CA ALA A 132 -3.34 7.23 -6.35
C ALA A 132 -3.46 5.83 -5.75
N ILE A 133 -2.75 5.57 -4.67
CA ILE A 133 -2.81 4.30 -3.92
C ILE A 133 -4.20 4.08 -3.32
N ALA A 134 -4.87 5.14 -2.85
CA ALA A 134 -6.26 5.06 -2.44
C ALA A 134 -7.16 4.59 -3.60
N GLY A 135 -6.91 5.07 -4.82
CA GLY A 135 -7.56 4.55 -6.02
C GLY A 135 -7.27 3.07 -6.26
N VAL A 136 -6.02 2.64 -6.12
CA VAL A 136 -5.65 1.20 -6.18
C VAL A 136 -6.46 0.40 -5.15
N MET A 137 -6.60 0.89 -3.92
CA MET A 137 -7.42 0.24 -2.88
C MET A 137 -8.92 0.20 -3.25
N GLY A 138 -9.46 1.26 -3.85
CA GLY A 138 -10.84 1.30 -4.34
C GLY A 138 -11.10 0.27 -5.44
N GLY A 139 -10.18 0.16 -6.41
CA GLY A 139 -10.23 -0.88 -7.44
C GLY A 139 -10.07 -2.29 -6.87
N TYR A 140 -9.17 -2.46 -5.90
CA TYR A 140 -8.94 -3.74 -5.23
C TYR A 140 -10.20 -4.20 -4.49
N LEU A 141 -10.89 -3.29 -3.79
CA LEU A 141 -12.13 -3.60 -3.10
C LEU A 141 -13.22 -4.10 -4.07
N LEU A 142 -13.35 -3.46 -5.24
CA LEU A 142 -14.34 -3.85 -6.24
C LEU A 142 -14.07 -5.25 -6.79
N LEU A 143 -12.81 -5.55 -7.15
CA LEU A 143 -12.47 -6.83 -7.76
C LEU A 143 -12.42 -7.97 -6.73
N TYR A 144 -11.92 -7.68 -5.53
CA TYR A 144 -11.55 -8.69 -4.54
C TYR A 144 -12.11 -8.44 -3.14
N PRO A 145 -13.43 -8.24 -2.98
CA PRO A 145 -14.01 -7.85 -1.70
C PRO A 145 -13.74 -8.87 -0.58
N ARG A 146 -13.57 -10.15 -0.90
CA ARG A 146 -13.35 -11.24 0.06
C ARG A 146 -11.90 -11.74 0.10
N ALA A 147 -10.96 -11.06 -0.55
CA ALA A 147 -9.54 -11.33 -0.39
C ALA A 147 -9.13 -11.16 1.08
N LYS A 148 -8.22 -12.02 1.56
CA LYS A 148 -7.66 -11.90 2.91
C LYS A 148 -6.37 -11.11 2.84
N VAL A 149 -6.32 -10.02 3.59
CA VAL A 149 -5.13 -9.20 3.78
C VAL A 149 -4.63 -9.44 5.20
N ASP A 150 -3.37 -9.83 5.34
CA ASP A 150 -2.74 -10.00 6.64
C ASP A 150 -2.47 -8.63 7.26
N ILE A 151 -3.15 -8.33 8.35
CA ILE A 151 -2.93 -7.08 9.10
C ILE A 151 -2.08 -7.39 10.32
N LEU A 152 -0.97 -6.67 10.46
CA LEU A 152 -0.26 -6.57 11.72
C LEU A 152 -1.01 -5.63 12.65
N ILE A 153 -1.52 -6.19 13.74
CA ILE A 153 -2.06 -5.45 14.87
C ILE A 153 -1.00 -5.45 15.97
N ILE A 154 -0.57 -4.24 16.35
CA ILE A 154 0.36 -4.01 17.45
C ILE A 154 -0.46 -3.46 18.62
N ILE A 155 -0.72 -4.28 19.64
CA ILE A 155 -1.34 -3.84 20.90
C ILE A 155 -0.27 -3.86 21.98
N ILE A 156 0.39 -2.72 22.20
CA ILE A 156 1.40 -2.43 23.24
C ILE A 156 2.58 -3.43 23.24
N PHE A 157 2.38 -4.68 23.65
CA PHE A 157 3.37 -5.77 23.66
C PHE A 157 2.98 -7.00 22.83
N PHE A 158 1.78 -7.03 22.25
CA PHE A 158 1.29 -8.14 21.44
C PHE A 158 1.36 -7.81 19.95
N PHE A 159 2.14 -8.62 19.22
CA PHE A 159 2.18 -8.63 17.77
C PHE A 159 1.34 -9.80 17.27
N LYS A 160 0.15 -9.51 16.72
CA LYS A 160 -0.72 -10.54 16.13
C LYS A 160 -1.00 -10.20 14.68
N VAL A 161 -0.74 -11.17 13.81
CA VAL A 161 -1.13 -11.12 12.40
C VAL A 161 -2.48 -11.80 12.28
N ILE A 162 -3.49 -11.07 11.84
CA ILE A 162 -4.82 -11.64 11.56
C ILE A 162 -5.19 -11.39 10.09
N PRO A 163 -5.69 -12.42 9.38
CA PRO A 163 -6.22 -12.24 8.04
C PRO A 163 -7.60 -11.57 8.15
N VAL A 164 -7.73 -10.38 7.55
CA VAL A 164 -9.00 -9.64 7.52
C VAL A 164 -9.50 -9.55 6.08
N PRO A 165 -10.80 -9.78 5.82
CA PRO A 165 -11.38 -9.55 4.51
C PRO A 165 -11.15 -8.11 4.02
N ALA A 166 -10.79 -7.95 2.75
CA ALA A 166 -10.50 -6.66 2.14
C ALA A 166 -11.67 -5.67 2.29
N TRP A 167 -12.92 -6.13 2.16
CA TRP A 167 -14.09 -5.28 2.35
C TRP A 167 -14.19 -4.66 3.74
N LEU A 168 -13.85 -5.42 4.80
CA LEU A 168 -13.83 -4.88 6.16
C LEU A 168 -12.69 -3.89 6.33
N MET A 169 -11.48 -4.27 5.92
CA MET A 169 -10.30 -3.45 6.10
C MET A 169 -10.39 -2.14 5.32
N LEU A 170 -10.63 -2.22 4.01
CA LEU A 170 -10.63 -1.07 3.11
C LEU A 170 -11.89 -0.23 3.30
N GLY A 171 -13.04 -0.87 3.56
CA GLY A 171 -14.28 -0.16 3.91
C GLY A 171 -14.13 0.62 5.22
N PHE A 172 -13.59 0.00 6.27
CA PHE A 172 -13.29 0.70 7.52
C PHE A 172 -12.30 1.85 7.31
N TRP A 173 -11.18 1.60 6.61
CA TRP A 173 -10.20 2.64 6.30
C TRP A 173 -10.84 3.83 5.57
N PHE A 174 -11.65 3.58 4.53
CA PHE A 174 -12.34 4.61 3.78
C PHE A 174 -13.27 5.44 4.67
N VAL A 175 -14.09 4.78 5.50
CA VAL A 175 -14.96 5.44 6.47
C VAL A 175 -14.17 6.35 7.41
N THR A 176 -13.01 5.89 7.92
CA THR A 176 -12.16 6.77 8.74
C THR A 176 -11.60 7.97 7.98
N GLN A 177 -11.37 7.87 6.66
CA GLN A 177 -10.95 9.03 5.87
C GLN A 177 -12.06 10.08 5.82
N LEU A 178 -13.32 9.67 5.65
CA LEU A 178 -14.46 10.59 5.64
C LEU A 178 -14.64 11.29 6.99
N PHE A 179 -14.65 10.53 8.09
CA PHE A 179 -14.81 11.11 9.43
C PHE A 179 -13.68 12.08 9.79
N ASN A 180 -12.43 11.70 9.52
CA ASN A 180 -11.31 12.57 9.79
C ASN A 180 -11.26 13.78 8.86
N GLY A 181 -11.71 13.64 7.61
CA GLY A 181 -11.77 14.75 6.65
C GLY A 181 -12.77 15.83 7.05
N VAL A 182 -13.87 15.48 7.71
CA VAL A 182 -14.83 16.45 8.26
C VAL A 182 -14.29 17.16 9.49
N GLY A 183 -13.49 16.48 10.31
CA GLY A 183 -12.92 17.04 11.54
C GLY A 183 -11.57 17.74 11.39
N ALA A 184 -10.92 17.64 10.22
CA ALA A 184 -9.60 18.21 9.98
C ALA A 184 -9.68 19.64 9.44
N ASP A 185 -8.81 20.51 9.93
CA ASP A 185 -8.59 21.83 9.35
C ASP A 185 -7.65 21.71 8.13
N PRO A 186 -8.11 22.03 6.90
CA PRO A 186 -7.30 21.95 5.69
C PRO A 186 -6.14 22.96 5.62
N THR A 187 -6.06 23.90 6.57
CA THR A 187 -5.09 25.01 6.59
C THR A 187 -3.90 24.77 7.52
N THR A 188 -3.99 23.79 8.44
CA THR A 188 -2.95 23.55 9.46
C THR A 188 -1.89 22.50 9.09
N GLY A 189 -1.95 21.95 7.87
CA GLY A 189 -1.10 20.80 7.49
C GLY A 189 -1.56 19.50 8.15
N GLY A 190 -1.17 18.37 7.56
CA GLY A 190 -1.55 17.05 8.06
C GLY A 190 -1.85 16.06 6.94
N VAL A 191 -2.85 15.21 7.16
CA VAL A 191 -3.26 14.17 6.21
C VAL A 191 -4.31 14.75 5.25
N ALA A 192 -4.08 14.58 3.95
CA ALA A 192 -5.03 14.98 2.91
C ALA A 192 -6.20 13.97 2.79
N TYR A 193 -7.06 13.93 3.81
CA TYR A 193 -8.17 12.97 3.90
C TYR A 193 -9.10 12.99 2.68
N TRP A 194 -9.39 14.17 2.12
CA TRP A 194 -10.21 14.31 0.91
C TRP A 194 -9.52 13.80 -0.35
N ALA A 195 -8.18 13.88 -0.43
CA ALA A 195 -7.43 13.21 -1.50
C ALA A 195 -7.59 11.69 -1.41
N HIS A 196 -7.51 11.13 -0.20
CA HIS A 196 -7.68 9.70 0.03
C HIS A 196 -9.10 9.22 -0.31
N ALA A 197 -10.12 9.90 0.21
CA ALA A 197 -11.51 9.55 -0.06
C ALA A 197 -11.86 9.70 -1.55
N GLY A 198 -11.47 10.82 -2.17
CA GLY A 198 -11.67 11.08 -3.58
C GLY A 198 -10.95 10.06 -4.47
N GLY A 199 -9.67 9.80 -4.18
CA GLY A 199 -8.87 8.79 -4.87
C GLY A 199 -9.50 7.41 -4.81
N PHE A 200 -9.97 6.98 -3.63
CA PHE A 200 -10.65 5.70 -3.45
C PHE A 200 -11.90 5.56 -4.33
N VAL A 201 -12.77 6.57 -4.33
CA VAL A 201 -13.99 6.56 -5.15
C VAL A 201 -13.65 6.58 -6.64
N ILE A 202 -12.72 7.44 -7.05
CA ILE A 202 -12.29 7.55 -8.45
C ILE A 202 -11.69 6.22 -8.93
N GLY A 203 -10.81 5.60 -8.16
CA GLY A 203 -10.23 4.30 -8.52
C GLY A 203 -11.27 3.19 -8.59
N LEU A 204 -12.25 3.16 -7.69
CA LEU A 204 -13.37 2.23 -7.79
C LEU A 204 -14.14 2.42 -9.10
N VAL A 205 -14.48 3.67 -9.45
CA VAL A 205 -15.20 4.01 -10.69
C VAL A 205 -14.38 3.65 -11.93
N LEU A 206 -13.10 4.01 -11.96
CA LEU A 206 -12.19 3.71 -13.09
C LEU A 206 -11.97 2.19 -13.27
N THR A 207 -12.23 1.38 -12.23
CA THR A 207 -12.13 -0.08 -12.30
C THR A 207 -13.39 -0.74 -12.86
N LEU A 208 -14.53 -0.03 -12.93
CA LEU A 208 -15.80 -0.59 -13.44
C LEU A 208 -15.71 -1.23 -14.83
N PRO A 209 -15.03 -0.64 -15.84
CA PRO A 209 -14.91 -1.26 -17.16
C PRO A 209 -14.21 -2.63 -17.10
N VAL A 210 -13.18 -2.75 -16.27
CA VAL A 210 -12.44 -4.01 -16.05
C VAL A 210 -13.33 -5.03 -15.36
N PHE A 211 -14.04 -4.61 -14.31
CA PHE A 211 -14.98 -5.46 -13.59
C PHE A 211 -16.07 -6.04 -14.50
N PHE A 212 -16.69 -5.21 -15.35
CA PHE A 212 -17.70 -5.69 -16.29
C PHE A 212 -17.13 -6.57 -17.39
N LYS A 213 -15.94 -6.24 -17.93
CA LYS A 213 -15.24 -7.09 -18.90
C LYS A 213 -14.94 -8.49 -18.35
N ARG A 214 -14.73 -8.61 -17.03
CA ARG A 214 -14.52 -9.88 -16.32
C ARG A 214 -15.82 -10.63 -15.97
N GLY A 215 -16.98 -10.08 -16.30
CA GLY A 215 -18.29 -10.69 -16.04
C GLY A 215 -19.02 -10.14 -14.80
N GLY A 216 -18.53 -9.05 -14.20
CA GLY A 216 -19.21 -8.34 -13.12
C GLY A 216 -19.51 -9.27 -11.91
N PRO A 217 -20.76 -9.34 -11.42
CA PRO A 217 -21.10 -10.24 -10.32
C PRO A 217 -20.77 -11.73 -10.58
N ARG A 218 -20.76 -12.18 -11.84
CA ARG A 218 -20.33 -13.55 -12.18
C ARG A 218 -18.87 -13.78 -11.83
N TYR A 219 -18.02 -12.77 -12.00
CA TYR A 219 -16.60 -12.84 -11.61
C TYR A 219 -16.45 -13.14 -10.11
N TRP A 220 -17.25 -12.49 -9.27
CA TRP A 220 -17.25 -12.78 -7.83
C TRP A 220 -17.75 -14.17 -7.50
N ASN A 221 -18.75 -14.68 -8.23
CA ASN A 221 -19.28 -16.02 -7.98
C ASN A 221 -18.27 -17.11 -8.35
N VAL A 222 -17.56 -16.94 -9.47
CA VAL A 222 -16.54 -17.88 -9.96
C VAL A 222 -15.31 -17.88 -9.05
N ASN A 223 -14.84 -16.70 -8.63
CA ASN A 223 -13.61 -16.57 -7.84
C ASN A 223 -13.86 -16.40 -6.33
N HIS A 224 -15.11 -16.56 -5.89
CA HIS A 224 -15.56 -16.32 -4.51
C HIS A 224 -15.18 -14.93 -3.94
N GLY A 225 -15.04 -13.92 -4.80
CA GLY A 225 -14.61 -12.57 -4.46
C GLY A 225 -13.14 -12.45 -4.05
N ARG A 226 -12.29 -13.37 -4.50
CA ARG A 226 -10.82 -13.38 -4.30
C ARG A 226 -10.10 -13.30 -5.64
N PRO A 227 -8.78 -13.02 -5.67
CA PRO A 227 -8.02 -13.09 -6.90
C PRO A 227 -8.03 -14.52 -7.47
N PRO A 228 -8.04 -14.67 -8.81
CA PRO A 228 -8.06 -15.97 -9.48
C PRO A 228 -6.76 -16.77 -9.30
N ASN A 229 -5.73 -16.14 -8.73
CA ASN A 229 -4.44 -16.74 -8.47
C ASN A 229 -4.50 -17.67 -7.25
N PRO A 230 -3.88 -18.87 -7.31
CA PRO A 230 -3.89 -19.81 -6.19
C PRO A 230 -3.26 -19.20 -4.94
N GLU A 231 -3.78 -19.58 -3.76
CA GLU A 231 -3.21 -19.13 -2.48
C GLU A 231 -1.72 -19.51 -2.42
N ALA A 232 -0.89 -18.53 -2.03
CA ALA A 232 0.55 -18.73 -1.97
C ALA A 232 0.89 -19.78 -0.89
N GLN A 233 1.42 -20.92 -1.31
CA GLN A 233 1.89 -21.98 -0.40
C GLN A 233 3.27 -21.61 0.16
N TYR A 234 3.34 -21.27 1.45
CA TYR A 234 4.59 -21.03 2.15
C TYR A 234 5.16 -22.33 2.73
N SER A 235 6.28 -22.80 2.18
CA SER A 235 7.11 -23.82 2.81
C SER A 235 7.93 -23.17 3.92
N PHE A 236 7.57 -23.43 5.18
CA PHE A 236 8.38 -23.07 6.33
C PHE A 236 9.67 -23.93 6.36
N THR A 237 10.81 -23.37 5.96
CA THR A 237 12.11 -24.03 6.11
C THR A 237 12.65 -23.81 7.52
N ARG A 238 13.26 -24.84 8.13
CA ARG A 238 13.91 -24.72 9.44
C ARG A 238 15.02 -23.67 9.36
N SER A 239 15.02 -22.70 10.28
CA SER A 239 16.08 -21.71 10.36
C SER A 239 17.36 -22.35 10.90
N SER A 240 18.51 -21.94 10.36
CA SER A 240 19.83 -22.25 10.92
C SER A 240 20.12 -21.45 12.20
N VAL A 241 19.29 -20.46 12.53
CA VAL A 241 19.46 -19.61 13.72
C VAL A 241 19.23 -20.45 14.99
N PRO A 242 20.25 -20.61 15.85
CA PRO A 242 20.11 -21.29 17.13
C PRO A 242 19.14 -20.51 18.02
N ARG A 243 18.16 -21.17 18.64
CA ARG A 243 17.40 -20.53 19.73
C ARG A 243 18.30 -20.47 20.95
N VAL A 244 18.71 -19.27 21.34
CA VAL A 244 19.30 -19.07 22.65
C VAL A 244 18.17 -19.16 23.67
N ALA A 245 18.14 -20.26 24.43
CA ALA A 245 17.21 -20.40 25.55
C ALA A 245 17.58 -19.33 26.59
N ARG A 246 16.66 -18.39 26.87
CA ARG A 246 16.85 -17.39 27.92
C ARG A 246 16.59 -18.07 29.27
N GLY A 247 17.60 -18.78 29.77
CA GLY A 247 17.53 -19.56 31.01
C GLY A 247 18.43 -19.00 32.11
N GLN A 248 17.79 -18.34 33.07
CA GLN A 248 18.12 -18.31 34.50
C GLN A 248 19.51 -17.83 34.94
N ARG A 249 19.55 -16.55 35.33
CA ARG A 249 20.54 -16.00 36.25
C ARG A 249 20.23 -16.47 37.68
N LYS A 250 20.73 -17.63 38.13
CA LYS A 250 21.12 -17.87 39.55
C LYS A 250 21.73 -19.25 39.81
N ARG A 251 22.74 -19.23 40.70
CA ARG A 251 23.39 -20.31 41.45
C ARG A 251 24.54 -21.06 40.75
N ARG A 252 25.72 -20.44 40.92
CA ARG A 252 26.99 -21.10 41.25
C ARG A 252 26.76 -22.20 42.31
N ASP A 253 27.25 -23.40 42.01
CA ASP A 253 28.09 -24.27 42.85
C ASP A 253 27.77 -25.77 42.69
N SER A 254 28.84 -26.54 42.43
CA SER A 254 29.06 -27.99 42.59
C SER A 254 28.54 -29.03 41.55
N ALA A 255 29.54 -29.75 41.01
CA ALA A 255 29.60 -31.12 40.45
C ALA A 255 29.19 -31.41 38.97
N PRO A 256 29.92 -32.31 38.25
CA PRO A 256 29.67 -32.61 36.84
C PRO A 256 28.66 -33.76 36.66
N GLY A 257 27.60 -33.51 35.89
CA GLY A 257 26.59 -34.50 35.44
C GLY A 257 26.34 -34.40 33.93
N PRO A 258 25.74 -35.42 33.29
CA PRO A 258 25.93 -35.72 31.86
C PRO A 258 25.20 -34.76 30.91
N ALA A 259 25.66 -34.78 29.65
CA ALA A 259 25.35 -33.86 28.55
C ALA A 259 23.90 -33.36 28.47
N ALA A 260 23.76 -32.04 28.41
CA ALA A 260 22.49 -31.34 28.24
C ALA A 260 21.82 -31.64 26.87
N PRO A 261 20.47 -31.69 26.81
CA PRO A 261 19.75 -31.86 25.54
C PRO A 261 19.86 -30.61 24.66
N ARG A 262 20.01 -30.82 23.35
CA ARG A 262 20.19 -29.75 22.34
C ARG A 262 18.97 -28.81 22.31
N PRO A 263 19.14 -27.47 22.28
CA PRO A 263 18.03 -26.53 22.21
C PRO A 263 17.28 -26.63 20.86
N GLY A 264 15.95 -26.66 20.93
CA GLY A 264 15.07 -26.69 19.75
C GLY A 264 15.22 -25.43 18.89
N ARG A 265 15.16 -25.54 17.56
CA ARG A 265 15.42 -24.45 16.60
C ARG A 265 14.14 -23.67 16.23
N SER A 266 14.25 -22.40 15.86
CA SER A 266 13.15 -21.57 15.35
C SER A 266 12.94 -21.77 13.85
N VAL A 267 11.74 -21.41 13.39
CA VAL A 267 11.31 -21.46 11.99
C VAL A 267 11.24 -20.03 11.47
N ILE A 268 11.75 -19.78 10.26
CA ILE A 268 11.62 -18.48 9.56
C ILE A 268 10.97 -18.74 8.21
N PRO A 269 9.97 -17.96 7.78
CA PRO A 269 9.33 -18.13 6.48
C PRO A 269 10.31 -17.79 5.34
N ARG A 270 10.34 -18.65 4.30
CA ARG A 270 11.03 -18.38 3.03
C ARG A 270 10.03 -18.64 1.90
N ALA A 271 9.78 -17.65 1.06
CA ALA A 271 8.87 -17.83 -0.08
C ALA A 271 9.52 -18.74 -1.13
N GLY A 272 8.93 -19.90 -1.40
CA GLY A 272 9.28 -20.73 -2.54
C GLY A 272 8.59 -20.18 -3.79
N ARG A 273 9.35 -19.78 -4.82
CA ARG A 273 8.78 -19.50 -6.14
C ARG A 273 8.38 -20.82 -6.79
N SER A 274 7.08 -21.11 -6.82
CA SER A 274 6.53 -22.16 -7.67
C SER A 274 6.69 -21.75 -9.13
N ARG A 275 7.59 -22.41 -9.87
CA ARG A 275 7.56 -22.40 -11.33
C ARG A 275 6.55 -23.46 -11.78
N ARG A 276 5.33 -23.09 -12.18
CA ARG A 276 4.44 -24.01 -12.92
C ARG A 276 3.60 -23.31 -13.99
N LYS A 277 3.31 -24.11 -15.03
CA LYS A 277 2.78 -23.77 -16.36
C LYS A 277 1.48 -22.95 -16.33
N PRO A 278 1.25 -22.13 -17.37
CA PRO A 278 -0.01 -21.40 -17.51
C PRO A 278 -1.20 -22.37 -17.57
N PRO A 279 -2.36 -22.01 -16.97
CA PRO A 279 -3.58 -22.76 -17.14
C PRO A 279 -4.04 -22.69 -18.60
N SER A 280 -4.58 -23.79 -19.11
CA SER A 280 -5.31 -23.81 -20.39
C SER A 280 -6.49 -22.87 -20.29
N ASP A 281 -6.60 -21.96 -21.26
CA ASP A 281 -7.70 -21.01 -21.38
C ASP A 281 -9.05 -21.76 -21.47
N PRO A 282 -9.99 -21.56 -20.53
CA PRO A 282 -11.34 -22.12 -20.66
C PRO A 282 -12.23 -21.29 -21.59
N TRP A 283 -11.71 -20.25 -22.26
CA TRP A 283 -12.45 -19.33 -23.12
C TRP A 283 -12.00 -19.31 -24.59
N VAL A 284 -11.52 -20.46 -25.11
CA VAL A 284 -11.49 -20.75 -26.55
C VAL A 284 -12.56 -21.77 -26.88
#